data_AF-A0A1G6SZV4-F1
#
_entry.id   AF-A0A1G6SZV4-F1
#
_cell.length_a   1.000
_cell.length_b   1.000
_cell.length_c   1.000
_cell.angle_alpha   90.00
_cell.angle_beta   90.00
_cell.angle_gamma   90.00
#
_symmetry.space_group_name_H-M   'P 1'
#
loop_
_entity.id
_entity.type
_entity.pdbx_description
1 polymer ?
#
loop_
_entity_poly.entity_id
_entity_poly.type
_entity_poly.pdbx_seq_one_letter_code
_entity_poly.pdbx_strand_id
1 'polypeptide(L)'
;MSDPYALERSRPHAPGCLQSKIALQFDGKVLRATGTQSVLALPAVSGKPKNGHFDYSTEWQKTRNAGPIPEGDYWIQPSEMWANNWLKNLYRSPRVAWGNFRLTIHPYPGTETHGRGGFFIHGGANPGSAGCIDLTVHIDKFVEKLKSELGGLPECYIPLTVRYPPG
;
A
#
# COMPACT_ATOMS: atom_id res chain seq x y z
N MET A 1 -3.24 12.14 24.72
CA MET A 1 -3.93 12.43 23.45
C MET A 1 -4.41 11.11 22.87
N SER A 2 -5.68 10.99 22.51
CA SER A 2 -6.21 9.77 21.87
C SER A 2 -5.55 9.58 20.50
N ASP A 3 -4.99 8.40 20.25
CA ASP A 3 -4.48 8.05 18.92
C ASP A 3 -5.66 7.91 17.94
N PRO A 4 -5.81 8.81 16.95
CA PRO A 4 -6.95 8.78 16.03
C PRO A 4 -6.94 7.56 15.10
N TYR A 5 -5.80 6.86 14.99
CA TYR A 5 -5.62 5.70 14.12
C TYR A 5 -5.68 4.38 14.91
N ALA A 6 -6.03 4.42 16.20
CA ALA A 6 -6.11 3.21 17.03
C ALA A 6 -7.02 2.13 16.44
N LEU A 7 -8.12 2.53 15.77
CA LEU A 7 -9.08 1.62 15.14
C LEU A 7 -8.53 0.96 13.86
N GLU A 8 -7.51 1.52 13.23
CA GLU A 8 -6.87 0.94 12.05
C GLU A 8 -5.93 -0.22 12.44
N ARG A 9 -5.45 -0.25 13.69
CA ARG A 9 -4.60 -1.33 14.20
C ARG A 9 -5.45 -2.53 14.58
N SER A 10 -5.46 -3.53 13.71
CA SER A 10 -6.35 -4.67 13.89
C SER A 10 -5.76 -5.96 13.32
N ARG A 11 -6.31 -7.09 13.78
CA ARG A 11 -6.11 -8.37 13.14
C ARG A 11 -7.24 -8.57 12.12
N PRO A 12 -6.96 -9.15 10.95
CA PRO A 12 -7.98 -9.39 9.94
C PRO A 12 -9.07 -10.34 10.48
N HIS A 13 -10.33 -10.04 10.15
CA HIS A 13 -11.49 -10.86 10.52
C HIS A 13 -11.82 -11.96 9.48
N ALA A 14 -11.11 -11.96 8.36
CA ALA A 14 -11.31 -12.85 7.22
C ALA A 14 -10.30 -14.02 7.20
N PRO A 15 -10.60 -15.14 6.51
CA PRO A 15 -9.59 -16.18 6.26
C PRO A 15 -8.47 -15.63 5.35
N GLY A 16 -7.26 -16.17 5.49
CA GLY A 16 -6.17 -15.90 4.55
C GLY A 16 -6.46 -16.55 3.19
N CYS A 17 -6.07 -15.90 2.09
CA CYS A 17 -6.34 -16.42 0.75
C CYS A 17 -5.65 -17.80 0.54
N LEU A 18 -6.45 -18.86 0.36
CA LEU A 18 -6.03 -20.27 0.29
C LEU A 18 -5.29 -20.67 -1.00
N GLN A 19 -5.32 -19.82 -2.04
CA GLN A 19 -4.79 -20.18 -3.37
C GLN A 19 -3.24 -20.22 -3.44
N SER A 20 -2.57 -19.84 -2.33
CA SER A 20 -1.36 -20.45 -1.73
C SER A 20 -0.38 -19.39 -1.22
N LYS A 21 -0.60 -18.87 0.00
CA LYS A 21 0.39 -18.02 0.70
C LYS A 21 0.77 -16.72 -0.04
N ILE A 22 -0.14 -16.10 -0.80
CA ILE A 22 0.15 -14.80 -1.40
C ILE A 22 0.49 -13.81 -0.29
N ALA A 23 1.65 -13.16 -0.41
CA ALA A 23 2.10 -12.12 0.51
C ALA A 23 2.81 -11.01 -0.27
N LEU A 24 2.61 -9.77 0.18
CA LEU A 24 3.24 -8.59 -0.39
C LEU A 24 4.46 -8.18 0.43
N GLN A 25 5.48 -7.68 -0.26
CA GLN A 25 6.70 -7.13 0.35
C GLN A 25 7.05 -5.81 -0.35
N PHE A 26 7.30 -4.78 0.43
CA PHE A 26 7.72 -3.46 -0.07
C PHE A 26 9.06 -3.06 0.52
N ASP A 27 10.01 -2.72 -0.35
CA ASP A 27 11.40 -2.41 0.01
C ASP A 27 11.79 -0.93 -0.16
N GLY A 28 10.82 -0.05 -0.40
CA GLY A 28 11.07 1.36 -0.72
C GLY A 28 11.34 1.64 -2.21
N LYS A 29 11.48 0.60 -3.04
CA LYS A 29 11.66 0.77 -4.50
C LYS A 29 10.72 -0.11 -5.30
N VAL A 30 10.34 -1.26 -4.76
CA VAL A 30 9.53 -2.26 -5.43
C VAL A 30 8.53 -2.86 -4.46
N LEU A 31 7.27 -2.93 -4.90
CA LEU A 31 6.26 -3.78 -4.28
C LEU A 31 6.25 -5.13 -5.02
N ARG A 32 6.49 -6.21 -4.29
CA ARG A 32 6.55 -7.58 -4.81
C ARG A 32 5.48 -8.43 -4.18
N ALA A 33 4.87 -9.31 -4.96
CA ALA A 33 4.08 -10.41 -4.43
C ALA A 33 4.89 -11.71 -4.51
N THR A 34 4.74 -12.53 -3.48
CA THR A 34 5.26 -13.89 -3.38
C THR A 34 4.08 -14.84 -3.26
N GLY A 35 4.26 -16.13 -3.55
CA GLY A 35 3.17 -17.11 -3.54
C GLY A 35 2.21 -16.99 -4.73
N THR A 36 2.55 -16.15 -5.72
CA THR A 36 1.82 -16.00 -6.98
C THR A 36 2.34 -16.96 -8.05
N GLN A 37 1.50 -17.35 -8.99
CA GLN A 37 1.87 -18.17 -10.15
C GLN A 37 2.77 -17.40 -11.12
N SER A 38 2.59 -16.09 -11.21
CA SER A 38 3.38 -15.18 -12.04
C SER A 38 4.19 -14.20 -11.21
N VAL A 39 5.34 -13.75 -11.74
CA VAL A 39 6.13 -12.70 -11.07
C VAL A 39 5.36 -11.38 -11.06
N LEU A 40 5.03 -10.89 -9.87
CA LEU A 40 4.49 -9.56 -9.64
C LEU A 40 5.51 -8.76 -8.83
N ALA A 41 6.24 -7.89 -9.51
CA ALA A 41 7.20 -6.95 -8.93
C ALA A 41 7.07 -5.63 -9.69
N LEU A 42 6.64 -4.57 -9.02
CA LEU A 42 6.34 -3.29 -9.63
C LEU A 42 7.09 -2.17 -8.90
N PRO A 43 7.68 -1.20 -9.64
CA PRO A 43 8.23 0.00 -9.03
C PRO A 43 7.19 0.68 -8.14
N ALA A 44 7.59 1.03 -6.93
CA ALA A 44 6.76 1.68 -5.94
C ALA A 44 7.63 2.58 -5.06
N VAL A 45 7.03 3.64 -4.52
CA VAL A 45 7.71 4.56 -3.61
C VAL A 45 6.81 4.89 -2.43
N SER A 46 7.40 5.42 -1.35
CA SER A 46 6.64 5.93 -0.21
C SER A 46 7.31 7.17 0.35
N GLY A 47 6.51 8.05 0.96
CA GLY A 47 7.00 9.32 1.46
C GLY A 47 7.05 10.37 0.36
N LYS A 48 7.26 11.62 0.76
CA LYS A 48 7.52 12.73 -0.16
C LYS A 48 9.01 12.76 -0.49
N PRO A 49 9.41 12.94 -1.75
CA PRO A 49 10.81 13.05 -2.09
C PRO A 49 11.39 14.35 -1.52
N LYS A 50 12.63 14.28 -1.04
CA LYS A 50 13.49 15.41 -0.66
C LYS A 50 14.57 15.54 -1.71
N ASN A 51 14.60 16.68 -2.43
CA ASN A 51 15.57 16.94 -3.50
C ASN A 51 15.66 15.80 -4.54
N GLY A 52 14.50 15.21 -4.89
CA GLY A 52 14.42 14.10 -5.85
C GLY A 52 14.72 12.71 -5.28
N HIS A 53 15.08 12.60 -4.00
CA HIS A 53 15.40 11.33 -3.34
C HIS A 53 14.36 10.96 -2.28
N PHE A 54 14.07 9.66 -2.14
CA PHE A 54 13.24 9.14 -1.07
C PHE A 54 14.13 8.74 0.11
N ASP A 55 13.80 9.28 1.28
CA ASP A 55 14.48 8.99 2.55
C ASP A 55 13.66 7.94 3.29
N TYR A 56 14.30 6.82 3.66
CA TYR A 56 13.65 5.71 4.35
C TYR A 56 14.14 5.51 5.78
N SER A 57 14.90 6.48 6.30
CA SER A 57 15.39 6.45 7.68
C SER A 57 14.25 6.38 8.68
N THR A 58 14.50 5.72 9.82
CA THR A 58 13.54 5.61 10.93
C THR A 58 13.07 6.98 11.41
N GLU A 59 13.94 8.01 11.39
CA GLU A 59 13.55 9.37 11.75
C GLU A 59 12.56 9.98 10.75
N TRP A 60 12.74 9.72 9.44
CA TRP A 60 11.80 10.21 8.45
C TRP A 60 10.47 9.46 8.49
N GLN A 61 10.47 8.16 8.81
CA GLN A 61 9.24 7.37 9.06
C GLN A 61 8.36 7.96 10.18
N LYS A 62 8.92 8.69 11.16
CA LYS A 62 8.14 9.39 12.20
C LYS A 62 7.44 10.65 11.70
N THR A 63 7.86 11.20 10.56
CA THR A 63 7.40 12.51 10.09
C THR A 63 5.97 12.44 9.54
N ARG A 64 5.02 13.03 10.27
CA ARG A 64 3.62 13.12 9.86
C ARG A 64 3.49 13.89 8.53
N ASN A 65 2.57 13.45 7.66
CA ASN A 65 2.23 14.08 6.37
C ASN A 65 3.35 14.15 5.30
N ALA A 66 4.50 13.51 5.54
CA ALA A 66 5.62 13.52 4.59
C ALA A 66 6.47 12.25 4.60
N GLY A 67 6.63 11.60 5.75
CA GLY A 67 7.44 10.39 5.86
C GLY A 67 6.90 9.21 5.07
N PRO A 68 7.75 8.23 4.71
CA PRO A 68 7.31 6.97 4.13
C PRO A 68 6.46 6.17 5.12
N ILE A 69 5.79 5.13 4.62
CA ILE A 69 5.13 4.15 5.49
C ILE A 69 6.17 3.61 6.49
N PRO A 70 5.87 3.57 7.80
CA PRO A 70 6.80 2.97 8.76
C PRO A 70 7.10 1.50 8.43
N GLU A 71 8.28 1.02 8.76
CA GLU A 71 8.59 -0.40 8.67
C GLU A 71 7.72 -1.18 9.65
N GLY A 72 7.28 -2.35 9.21
CA GLY A 72 6.45 -3.20 10.05
C GLY A 72 5.60 -4.17 9.26
N ASP A 73 4.71 -4.82 9.98
CA ASP A 73 3.84 -5.84 9.43
C ASP A 73 2.43 -5.27 9.30
N TYR A 74 1.87 -5.45 8.12
CA TYR A 74 0.60 -4.91 7.71
C TYR A 74 -0.21 -6.01 7.01
N TRP A 75 -1.44 -5.69 6.67
CA TRP A 75 -2.25 -6.51 5.80
C TRP A 75 -3.18 -5.63 4.96
N ILE A 76 -3.67 -6.20 3.87
CA ILE A 76 -4.68 -5.61 3.00
C ILE A 76 -5.82 -6.59 2.85
N GLN A 77 -7.01 -6.10 2.49
CA GLN A 77 -8.16 -6.93 2.16
C GLN A 77 -8.64 -6.57 0.75
N PRO A 78 -8.42 -7.41 -0.28
CA PRO A 78 -8.70 -7.06 -1.67
C PRO A 78 -10.14 -6.66 -1.95
N SER A 79 -11.12 -7.12 -1.16
CA SER A 79 -12.51 -6.66 -1.26
C SER A 79 -12.73 -5.21 -0.83
N GLU A 80 -11.84 -4.63 -0.03
CA GLU A 80 -11.84 -3.18 0.30
C GLU A 80 -11.29 -2.31 -0.83
N MET A 81 -10.91 -2.92 -1.96
CA MET A 81 -10.39 -2.18 -3.11
C MET A 81 -11.44 -1.23 -3.65
N TRP A 82 -11.08 0.05 -3.67
CA TRP A 82 -11.91 1.07 -4.26
C TRP A 82 -11.43 1.36 -5.68
N ALA A 83 -12.35 1.31 -6.63
CA ALA A 83 -12.14 1.71 -8.02
C ALA A 83 -12.68 3.13 -8.24
N ASN A 84 -11.86 4.00 -8.81
CA ASN A 84 -12.28 5.33 -9.18
C ASN A 84 -13.22 5.23 -10.40
N ASN A 85 -14.37 5.89 -10.34
CA ASN A 85 -15.33 5.80 -11.44
C ASN A 85 -14.81 6.56 -12.67
N TRP A 86 -14.38 5.81 -13.68
CA TRP A 86 -13.68 6.31 -14.86
C TRP A 86 -14.49 7.36 -15.66
N LEU A 87 -15.81 7.17 -15.77
CA LEU A 87 -16.74 8.06 -16.49
C LEU A 87 -16.98 9.40 -15.78
N LYS A 88 -16.91 9.46 -14.44
CA LYS A 88 -17.13 10.70 -13.67
C LYS A 88 -15.91 11.62 -13.61
N ASN A 89 -14.74 11.16 -14.04
CA ASN A 89 -13.46 11.84 -13.77
C ASN A 89 -12.74 12.39 -15.01
N LEU A 90 -13.42 12.57 -16.14
CA LEU A 90 -12.84 13.29 -17.28
C LEU A 90 -12.56 14.78 -16.94
N TYR A 91 -13.15 15.30 -15.86
CA TYR A 91 -13.11 16.72 -15.45
C TYR A 91 -12.53 16.99 -14.05
N ARG A 92 -11.96 15.99 -13.36
CA ARG A 92 -11.43 16.18 -11.99
C ARG A 92 -10.03 15.56 -11.82
N SER A 93 -9.21 16.27 -11.04
CA SER A 93 -7.82 15.94 -10.61
C SER A 93 -7.58 14.63 -9.80
N PRO A 94 -8.55 13.82 -9.33
CA PRO A 94 -8.26 12.64 -8.50
C PRO A 94 -7.34 11.59 -9.12
N ARG A 95 -7.29 11.46 -10.46
CA ARG A 95 -6.42 10.48 -11.13
C ARG A 95 -4.93 10.80 -10.99
N VAL A 96 -4.56 12.08 -10.95
CA VAL A 96 -3.15 12.51 -10.81
C VAL A 96 -2.61 12.11 -9.43
N ALA A 97 -3.45 12.16 -8.39
CA ALA A 97 -3.03 11.90 -7.02
C ALA A 97 -3.24 10.45 -6.55
N TRP A 98 -4.27 9.75 -7.05
CA TRP A 98 -4.68 8.42 -6.55
C TRP A 98 -4.74 7.32 -7.62
N GLY A 99 -4.63 7.67 -8.90
CA GLY A 99 -4.82 6.74 -10.00
C GLY A 99 -6.26 6.20 -10.10
N ASN A 100 -6.39 4.99 -10.65
CA ASN A 100 -7.68 4.34 -10.86
C ASN A 100 -8.13 3.47 -9.68
N PHE A 101 -7.23 3.11 -8.76
CA PHE A 101 -7.55 2.25 -7.62
C PHE A 101 -6.84 2.70 -6.36
N ARG A 102 -7.45 2.44 -5.20
CA ARG A 102 -6.79 2.50 -3.90
C ARG A 102 -7.20 1.30 -3.05
N LEU A 103 -6.29 0.85 -2.21
CA LEU A 103 -6.49 -0.27 -1.30
C LEU A 103 -5.98 0.09 0.08
N THR A 104 -6.80 -0.08 1.11
CA THR A 104 -6.43 0.25 2.49
C THR A 104 -5.35 -0.70 2.99
N ILE A 105 -4.38 -0.14 3.72
CA ILE A 105 -3.35 -0.89 4.43
C ILE A 105 -3.65 -0.80 5.92
N HIS A 106 -3.80 -1.96 6.56
CA HIS A 106 -4.07 -2.08 7.98
C HIS A 106 -2.81 -2.50 8.74
N PRO A 107 -2.34 -1.72 9.72
CA PRO A 107 -1.27 -2.14 10.61
C PRO A 107 -1.71 -3.29 11.52
N TYR A 108 -0.86 -4.31 11.69
CA TYR A 108 -1.05 -5.24 12.79
C TYR A 108 -0.88 -4.53 14.15
N PRO A 109 -1.48 -5.04 15.24
CA PRO A 109 -1.38 -4.39 16.56
C PRO A 109 0.04 -4.18 17.08
N GLY A 110 1.02 -4.99 16.64
CA GLY A 110 2.43 -4.85 17.02
C GLY A 110 3.26 -3.90 16.15
N THR A 111 2.67 -3.33 15.10
CA THR A 111 3.38 -2.46 14.17
C THR A 111 3.42 -1.04 14.70
N GLU A 112 4.63 -0.53 14.92
CA GLU A 112 4.87 0.84 15.36
C GLU A 112 4.66 1.80 14.19
N THR A 113 3.60 2.61 14.28
CA THR A 113 3.27 3.58 13.22
C THR A 113 3.59 5.03 13.60
N HIS A 114 4.17 5.26 14.78
CA HIS A 114 4.51 6.58 15.32
C HIS A 114 3.31 7.54 15.39
N GLY A 115 2.13 7.01 15.74
CA GLY A 115 0.88 7.78 15.76
C GLY A 115 0.36 8.18 14.37
N ARG A 116 0.80 7.50 13.32
CA ARG A 116 0.35 7.69 11.93
C ARG A 116 -0.58 6.54 11.49
N GLY A 117 -1.34 6.81 10.43
CA GLY A 117 -2.29 5.88 9.81
C GLY A 117 -2.84 6.47 8.51
N GLY A 118 -3.95 5.92 8.03
CA GLY A 118 -4.56 6.28 6.74
C GLY A 118 -3.68 5.85 5.57
N PHE A 119 -3.08 4.67 5.66
CA PHE A 119 -2.15 4.15 4.66
C PHE A 119 -2.90 3.41 3.55
N PHE A 120 -2.45 3.58 2.31
CA PHE A 120 -3.03 2.94 1.14
C PHE A 120 -1.95 2.40 0.19
N ILE A 121 -2.30 1.41 -0.61
CA ILE A 121 -1.67 1.16 -1.91
C ILE A 121 -2.49 1.92 -2.94
N HIS A 122 -1.87 2.79 -3.72
CA HIS A 122 -2.56 3.55 -4.77
C HIS A 122 -1.64 3.81 -5.96
N GLY A 123 -2.16 4.48 -6.98
CA GLY A 123 -1.35 5.01 -8.07
C GLY A 123 -1.44 6.52 -8.20
N GLY A 124 -1.11 7.03 -9.37
CA GLY A 124 -1.06 8.46 -9.62
C GLY A 124 -0.05 8.80 -10.70
N ALA A 125 -0.05 10.04 -11.15
CA ALA A 125 0.93 10.51 -12.13
C ALA A 125 2.24 10.95 -11.47
N ASN A 126 2.19 11.38 -10.20
CA ASN A 126 3.36 11.91 -9.49
C ASN A 126 3.80 10.92 -8.41
N PRO A 127 5.09 10.53 -8.37
CA PRO A 127 5.61 9.59 -7.39
C PRO A 127 5.68 10.22 -5.99
N GLY A 128 5.17 9.49 -5.01
CA GLY A 128 5.32 9.79 -3.60
C GLY A 128 4.02 10.19 -2.92
N SER A 129 3.97 9.98 -1.62
CA SER A 129 2.76 10.16 -0.81
C SER A 129 3.11 10.42 0.65
N ALA A 130 2.12 10.77 1.47
CA ALA A 130 2.32 10.98 2.91
C ALA A 130 2.36 9.66 3.71
N GLY A 131 3.05 8.65 3.20
CA GLY A 131 3.20 7.32 3.83
C GLY A 131 2.34 6.22 3.23
N CYS A 132 1.83 6.40 2.02
CA CYS A 132 1.21 5.33 1.25
C CYS A 132 2.27 4.60 0.40
N ILE A 133 1.94 3.44 -0.14
CA ILE A 133 2.74 2.77 -1.18
C ILE A 133 2.19 3.21 -2.53
N ASP A 134 2.93 4.06 -3.21
CA ASP A 134 2.53 4.66 -4.49
C ASP A 134 3.16 3.88 -5.65
N LEU A 135 2.31 3.22 -6.43
CA LEU A 135 2.65 2.47 -7.63
C LEU A 135 2.64 3.35 -8.89
N THR A 136 2.30 4.63 -8.77
CA THR A 136 2.18 5.58 -9.88
C THR A 136 1.28 5.03 -11.01
N VAL A 137 1.84 4.86 -12.21
CA VAL A 137 1.17 4.32 -13.39
C VAL A 137 0.98 2.80 -13.35
N HIS A 138 1.56 2.11 -12.35
CA HIS A 138 1.53 0.66 -12.25
C HIS A 138 0.35 0.10 -11.44
N ILE A 139 -0.51 0.97 -10.88
CA ILE A 139 -1.64 0.53 -10.05
C ILE A 139 -2.63 -0.36 -10.80
N ASP A 140 -2.95 -0.05 -12.06
CA ASP A 140 -3.88 -0.85 -12.87
C ASP A 140 -3.32 -2.26 -13.11
N LYS A 141 -2.03 -2.35 -13.44
CA LYS A 141 -1.33 -3.63 -13.63
C LYS A 141 -1.24 -4.44 -12.34
N PHE A 142 -1.05 -3.77 -11.20
CA PHE A 142 -1.09 -4.42 -9.88
C PHE A 142 -2.46 -5.05 -9.63
N VAL A 143 -3.53 -4.28 -9.84
CA VAL A 143 -4.90 -4.75 -9.61
C VAL A 143 -5.28 -5.89 -10.54
N GLU A 144 -4.94 -5.79 -11.83
CA GLU A 144 -5.19 -6.86 -12.81
C GLU A 144 -4.51 -8.16 -12.39
N LYS A 145 -3.22 -8.11 -12.06
CA LYS A 145 -2.46 -9.29 -11.63
C LYS A 145 -2.99 -9.84 -10.32
N LEU A 146 -3.26 -8.99 -9.33
CA LEU A 146 -3.79 -9.41 -8.05
C LEU A 146 -5.14 -10.13 -8.21
N LYS A 147 -6.03 -9.59 -9.05
CA LYS A 147 -7.31 -10.25 -9.37
C LYS A 147 -7.12 -11.59 -10.04
N SER A 148 -6.19 -11.69 -10.99
CA SER A 148 -5.89 -12.93 -11.69
C SER A 148 -5.40 -14.01 -10.73
N GLU A 149 -4.46 -13.66 -9.83
CA GLU A 149 -3.85 -14.60 -8.88
C GLU A 149 -4.84 -15.08 -7.81
N LEU A 150 -5.85 -14.26 -7.48
CA LEU A 150 -6.88 -14.57 -6.48
C LEU A 150 -8.17 -15.15 -7.07
N GLY A 151 -8.28 -15.27 -8.40
CA GLY A 151 -9.54 -15.61 -9.07
C GLY A 151 -10.66 -14.58 -8.82
N GLY A 152 -10.33 -13.32 -8.54
CA GLY A 152 -11.27 -12.25 -8.19
C GLY A 152 -10.75 -11.30 -7.10
N LEU A 153 -11.65 -10.61 -6.41
CA LEU A 153 -11.36 -9.83 -5.19
C LEU A 153 -12.15 -10.41 -4.01
N PRO A 154 -11.77 -11.59 -3.50
CA PRO A 154 -12.43 -12.23 -2.38
C PRO A 154 -12.30 -11.43 -1.06
N GLU A 155 -13.20 -11.73 -0.10
CA GLU A 155 -13.15 -11.28 1.30
C GLU A 155 -12.06 -12.01 2.09
N CYS A 156 -10.83 -12.07 1.58
CA CYS A 156 -9.67 -12.63 2.28
C CYS A 156 -8.63 -11.55 2.55
N TYR A 157 -7.79 -11.74 3.57
CA TYR A 157 -6.68 -10.82 3.79
C TYR A 157 -5.38 -11.33 3.15
N ILE A 158 -4.49 -10.39 2.83
CA ILE A 158 -3.16 -10.64 2.31
C ILE A 158 -2.14 -9.94 3.22
N PRO A 159 -1.15 -10.65 3.79
CA PRO A 159 -0.06 -10.03 4.53
C PRO A 159 0.76 -9.08 3.66
N LEU A 160 1.18 -7.96 4.25
CA LEU A 160 2.09 -6.99 3.65
C LEU A 160 3.24 -6.72 4.62
N THR A 161 4.48 -6.89 4.18
CA THR A 161 5.67 -6.59 4.96
C THR A 161 6.39 -5.39 4.36
N VAL A 162 6.66 -4.36 5.18
CA VAL A 162 7.45 -3.19 4.79
C VAL A 162 8.80 -3.27 5.47
N ARG A 163 9.90 -3.36 4.71
CA ARG A 163 11.27 -3.36 5.24
C ARG A 163 12.18 -2.63 4.25
N TYR A 164 12.92 -1.63 4.70
CA TYR A 164 13.86 -0.89 3.88
C TYR A 164 15.25 -1.52 3.98
N PRO A 165 16.03 -1.57 2.87
CA PRO A 165 17.43 -1.96 2.95
C PRO A 165 18.18 -1.07 3.94
N PRO A 166 19.15 -1.60 4.69
CA PRO A 166 20.04 -0.77 5.50
C PRO A 166 20.72 0.26 4.57
N GLY A 167 20.64 1.53 4.98
CA GLY A 167 21.25 2.66 4.28
C GLY A 167 22.76 2.71 4.45
#